data_AF-A0A6N2LSH2-F1
#
_entry.id   AF-A0A6N2LSH2-F1
#
_cell.length_a   1.000
_cell.length_b   1.000
_cell.length_c   1.000
_cell.angle_alpha   90.00
_cell.angle_beta   90.00
_cell.angle_gamma   90.00
#
_symmetry.space_group_name_H-M   'P 1'
#
loop_
_entity.id
_entity.type
_entity.pdbx_description
1 polymer ?
#
loop_
_entity_poly.entity_id
_entity_poly.type
_entity_poly.pdbx_seq_one_letter_code
_entity_poly.pdbx_strand_id
1 'polypeptide(L)'
;MDTATSSSIRVLMFPWLAYSHIHPFLELAKKLSKRNFCIYLCSTPANLACIKEKEPSVEFVELHLPSLPELPPHSHTTKGLPRHPPEQLDESP
;
A
#
# COMPACT_ATOMS: atom_id res chain seq x y z
N MET A 1 39.89 -11.13 -12.55
CA MET A 1 38.61 -11.75 -12.17
C MET A 1 37.57 -10.66 -12.25
N ASP A 2 36.99 -10.47 -13.43
CA ASP A 2 35.93 -9.51 -13.64
C ASP A 2 34.66 -10.09 -13.02
N THR A 3 34.27 -9.56 -11.87
CA THR A 3 32.96 -9.84 -11.30
C THR A 3 31.95 -9.18 -12.23
N ALA A 4 31.46 -9.96 -13.21
CA ALA A 4 30.32 -9.56 -14.03
C ALA A 4 29.17 -9.26 -13.07
N THR A 5 28.98 -7.98 -12.78
CA THR A 5 27.81 -7.50 -12.05
C THR A 5 26.65 -7.79 -12.97
N SER A 6 25.94 -8.89 -12.71
CA SER A 6 24.64 -9.15 -13.33
C SER A 6 23.81 -7.88 -13.10
N SER A 7 23.64 -7.09 -14.16
CA SER A 7 22.97 -5.80 -14.09
C SER A 7 21.48 -6.06 -13.90
N SER A 8 21.08 -6.26 -12.65
CA SER A 8 19.70 -6.43 -12.26
C SER A 8 18.92 -5.15 -12.55
N ILE A 9 17.81 -5.27 -13.28
CA ILE A 9 16.95 -4.14 -13.59
C ILE A 9 16.15 -3.77 -12.33
N ARG A 10 16.23 -2.51 -11.91
CA ARG A 10 15.49 -1.97 -10.77
C ARG A 10 14.15 -1.39 -11.22
N VAL A 11 13.06 -1.79 -10.57
CA VAL A 11 11.70 -1.35 -10.90
C VAL A 11 10.98 -0.88 -9.64
N LEU A 12 10.46 0.34 -9.68
CA LEU A 12 9.54 0.86 -8.66
C LEU A 12 8.10 0.67 -9.12
N MET A 13 7.31 -0.05 -8.34
CA MET A 13 5.89 -0.28 -8.55
C MET A 13 5.10 0.63 -7.61
N PHE A 14 4.17 1.39 -8.18
CA PHE A 14 3.31 2.32 -7.45
C PHE A 14 1.83 2.02 -7.73
N PRO A 15 1.23 1.04 -7.03
CA PRO A 15 -0.18 0.74 -7.17
C PRO A 15 -1.07 1.90 -6.70
N TRP A 16 -2.26 2.02 -7.28
CA TRP A 16 -3.28 2.94 -6.76
C TRP A 16 -3.66 2.50 -5.33
N LEU A 17 -3.79 3.48 -4.43
CA LEU A 17 -4.05 3.36 -2.99
C LEU A 17 -5.42 2.76 -2.59
N ALA A 18 -5.97 1.82 -3.37
CA ALA A 18 -7.16 1.06 -3.02
C ALA A 18 -6.78 -0.39 -2.72
N TYR A 19 -7.39 -0.96 -1.68
CA TYR A 19 -7.05 -2.28 -1.13
C TYR A 19 -7.08 -3.41 -2.17
N SER A 20 -7.99 -3.32 -3.16
CA SER A 20 -8.15 -4.29 -4.24
C SER A 20 -6.98 -4.36 -5.22
N HIS A 21 -6.14 -3.32 -5.31
CA HIS A 21 -5.06 -3.25 -6.30
C HIS A 21 -3.68 -3.64 -5.76
N ILE A 22 -3.53 -3.74 -4.44
CA ILE A 22 -2.23 -4.03 -3.82
C ILE A 22 -1.83 -5.50 -3.98
N HIS A 23 -2.79 -6.43 -3.79
CA HIS A 23 -2.52 -7.87 -3.89
C HIS A 23 -2.03 -8.31 -5.28
N PRO A 24 -2.67 -7.90 -6.39
CA PRO A 24 -2.17 -8.21 -7.74
C PRO A 24 -0.76 -7.68 -7.99
N PHE A 25 -0.43 -6.49 -7.48
CA PHE A 25 0.89 -5.90 -7.61
C PHE A 25 1.93 -6.66 -6.80
N LEU A 26 1.60 -7.13 -5.60
CA LEU A 26 2.48 -7.97 -4.81
C LEU A 26 2.79 -9.30 -5.53
N GLU A 27 1.79 -9.96 -6.10
CA GLU A 27 2.00 -11.21 -6.85
C GLU A 27 2.84 -10.99 -8.12
N LEU A 28 2.67 -9.84 -8.79
CA LEU A 28 3.52 -9.45 -9.90
C LEU A 28 4.96 -9.20 -9.43
N ALA A 29 5.15 -8.46 -8.34
CA ALA A 29 6.46 -8.19 -7.76
C ALA A 29 7.24 -9.47 -7.44
N LYS A 30 6.59 -10.46 -6.82
CA LYS A 30 7.19 -11.78 -6.53
C LYS A 30 7.60 -12.55 -7.79
N LYS A 31 6.82 -12.44 -8.87
CA LYS A 31 7.15 -13.12 -10.13
C LYS A 31 8.34 -12.46 -10.83
N LEU A 32 8.44 -11.14 -10.75
CA LEU A 32 9.54 -10.39 -11.33
C LEU A 32 10.83 -10.53 -10.52
N SER A 33 10.75 -10.56 -9.18
CA SER A 33 11.93 -10.73 -8.31
C SER A 33 12.69 -12.04 -8.60
N LYS A 34 11.95 -13.09 -8.99
CA LYS A 34 12.51 -14.39 -9.41
C LYS A 34 13.18 -14.37 -10.79
N ARG A 35 13.07 -13.28 -11.56
CA ARG A 35 13.57 -13.14 -12.94
C ARG A 35 14.70 -12.11 -13.07
N ASN A 36 15.52 -11.95 -12.04
CA ASN A 36 16.65 -11.01 -11.99
C ASN A 36 16.25 -9.51 -11.97
N PHE A 37 15.02 -9.21 -11.55
CA PHE A 37 14.60 -7.84 -11.27
C PHE A 37 14.70 -7.54 -9.77
N CYS A 38 15.14 -6.34 -9.44
CA CYS A 38 15.05 -5.78 -8.10
C CYS A 38 13.79 -4.92 -8.03
N ILE A 39 12.80 -5.35 -7.25
CA ILE A 39 11.47 -4.74 -7.21
C ILE A 39 11.28 -3.98 -5.91
N TYR A 40 10.87 -2.71 -6.04
CA TYR A 40 10.43 -1.85 -4.96
C TYR A 40 8.91 -1.68 -5.05
N LEU A 41 8.15 -2.05 -4.02
CA LEU A 41 6.71 -1.79 -3.95
C LEU A 41 6.45 -0.61 -3.03
N CYS A 42 6.01 0.51 -3.60
CA CYS A 42 5.76 1.75 -2.88
C CYS A 42 4.28 1.96 -2.60
N SER A 43 3.91 2.16 -1.32
CA SER A 43 2.53 2.42 -0.90
C SER A 43 2.51 3.03 0.51
N THR A 44 1.35 3.47 1.01
CA THR A 44 1.21 4.01 2.36
C THR A 44 1.51 2.97 3.45
N PRO A 45 1.95 3.39 4.65
CA PRO A 45 2.18 2.49 5.78
C PRO A 45 0.96 1.63 6.13
N ALA A 46 -0.26 2.19 6.06
CA ALA A 46 -1.50 1.47 6.34
C ALA A 46 -1.73 0.30 5.36
N ASN A 47 -1.44 0.53 4.08
CA ASN A 47 -1.56 -0.47 3.04
C ASN A 47 -0.46 -1.53 3.14
N LEU A 48 0.78 -1.10 3.41
CA LEU A 48 1.91 -2.01 3.57
C LEU A 48 1.76 -2.89 4.81
N ALA A 49 1.21 -2.39 5.91
CA ALA A 49 0.95 -3.20 7.11
C ALA A 49 0.08 -4.45 6.81
N CYS A 50 -0.79 -4.38 5.80
CA CYS A 50 -1.63 -5.53 5.39
C CYS A 50 -0.92 -6.55 4.51
N ILE A 51 0.23 -6.20 3.91
CA ILE A 51 0.89 -7.04 2.88
C ILE A 51 2.40 -7.25 3.08
N LYS A 52 3.01 -6.61 4.07
CA LYS A 52 4.44 -6.68 4.40
C LYS A 52 4.85 -8.04 4.99
N GLU A 53 3.98 -9.05 4.97
CA GLU A 53 4.35 -10.40 5.40
C GLU A 53 5.50 -10.94 4.54
N LYS A 54 6.61 -11.30 5.21
CA LYS A 54 7.71 -12.21 4.81
C LYS A 54 7.97 -12.42 3.31
N GLU A 55 8.05 -11.35 2.51
CA GLU A 55 8.48 -11.44 1.12
C GLU A 55 9.90 -10.87 0.98
N PRO A 56 10.95 -11.66 1.28
CA PRO A 56 12.34 -11.18 1.26
C PRO A 56 12.83 -10.79 -0.13
N SER A 57 12.06 -11.12 -1.17
CA SER A 57 12.40 -10.84 -2.57
C SER A 57 11.85 -9.51 -3.10
N VAL A 58 11.07 -8.77 -2.29
CA VAL A 58 10.48 -7.49 -2.66
C VAL A 58 10.82 -6.45 -1.60
N GLU A 59 11.34 -5.30 -2.02
CA GLU A 59 11.62 -4.19 -1.11
C GLU A 59 10.38 -3.31 -0.98
N PHE A 60 9.91 -3.07 0.25
CA PHE A 60 8.75 -2.21 0.49
C PHE A 60 9.18 -0.79 0.80
N VAL A 61 8.61 0.19 0.10
CA VAL A 61 8.91 1.61 0.27
C VAL A 61 7.68 2.33 0.84
N GLU A 62 7.84 2.93 2.01
CA GLU A 62 6.74 3.61 2.71
C GLU A 62 6.52 5.02 2.13
N LEU A 63 5.31 5.24 1.58
CA LEU A 63 4.85 6.55 1.13
C LEU A 63 4.12 7.25 2.29
N HIS A 64 4.80 8.16 2.95
CA HIS A 64 4.16 9.03 3.94
C HIS A 64 3.38 10.14 3.25
N LEU A 65 2.06 10.08 3.32
CA LEU A 65 1.19 11.15 2.86
C LEU A 65 1.18 12.29 3.89
N PRO A 66 1.10 13.56 3.46
CA PRO A 66 0.93 14.67 4.38
C PRO A 66 -0.35 14.48 5.20
N SER A 67 -0.29 14.76 6.49
CA SER A 67 -1.47 14.77 7.36
C SER A 67 -2.42 15.87 6.86
N LEU A 68 -3.56 15.48 6.27
CA LEU A 68 -4.60 16.44 5.95
C LEU A 68 -5.37 16.78 7.25
N PRO A 69 -5.55 18.07 7.60
CA PRO A 69 -6.29 18.47 8.79
C PRO A 69 -7.72 17.91 8.88
N GLU A 70 -8.32 17.59 7.73
CA GLU A 70 -9.69 17.06 7.60
C GLU A 70 -9.76 15.52 7.64
N LEU A 71 -8.62 14.82 7.66
CA LEU A 71 -8.59 13.36 7.72
C LEU A 71 -7.74 12.93 8.92
N PRO A 72 -8.39 12.50 10.02
CA PRO A 72 -7.66 11.92 11.14
C PRO A 72 -6.73 10.79 10.65
N PRO A 73 -5.58 10.53 11.31
CA PRO A 73 -4.61 9.50 10.90
C PRO A 73 -5.21 8.09 10.71
N HIS A 74 -6.40 7.86 11.27
CA HIS A 74 -7.19 6.64 11.26
C HIS A 74 -8.12 6.52 10.03
N SER A 75 -8.17 7.53 9.16
CA SER A 75 -9.12 7.67 8.05
C SER A 75 -8.47 7.54 6.68
N HIS A 76 -7.32 6.86 6.58
CA HIS A 76 -6.70 6.49 5.30
C HIS A 76 -7.14 5.10 4.80
N THR A 77 -8.21 4.54 5.37
CA THR A 77 -8.89 3.32 4.89
C THR A 77 -10.40 3.49 5.03
N THR A 78 -11.19 2.79 4.21
CA THR A 78 -12.67 2.80 4.21
C THR A 78 -13.31 2.30 5.53
N LYS A 79 -12.50 1.99 6.56
CA LYS A 79 -12.95 1.52 7.88
C LYS A 79 -13.16 2.65 8.91
N GLY A 80 -12.78 3.90 8.60
CA GLY A 80 -12.83 5.02 9.54
C GLY A 80 -14.09 5.90 9.49
N LEU A 81 -15.07 5.58 8.64
CA LEU A 81 -16.32 6.35 8.60
C LEU A 81 -17.29 5.81 9.66
N PRO A 82 -17.75 6.63 10.63
CA PRO A 82 -18.84 6.22 11.48
C PRO A 82 -20.05 5.93 10.59
N ARG A 83 -20.50 4.67 10.60
CA ARG A 83 -21.83 4.34 10.09
C ARG A 83 -22.80 5.12 10.95
N HIS A 84 -23.53 6.04 10.32
CA HIS A 84 -24.66 6.81 10.86
C HIS A 84 -25.33 6.13 12.07
N PRO A 85 -25.60 6.89 13.14
CA PRO A 85 -26.95 6.82 13.72
C PRO A 85 -27.41 8.14 14.36
N PRO A 86 -28.70 8.26 14.72
CA PRO A 86 -29.92 8.11 13.94
C PRO A 86 -30.52 9.49 13.58
N GLU A 87 -31.46 9.54 12.64
CA GLU A 87 -32.33 10.72 12.46
C GLU A 87 -33.07 11.01 13.78
N GLN A 88 -32.75 12.13 14.42
CA GLN A 88 -33.61 12.72 15.43
C GLN A 88 -34.79 13.37 14.71
N LEU A 89 -35.93 12.67 14.66
CA LEU A 89 -37.22 13.31 14.44
C LEU A 89 -37.62 13.99 15.74
N ASP A 90 -37.25 15.26 15.86
CA ASP A 90 -37.90 16.21 16.75
C ASP A 90 -39.16 16.71 16.03
N GLU A 91 -40.32 16.15 16.38
CA GLU A 91 -41.59 16.85 16.22
C GLU A 91 -42.44 16.63 17.48
N SER A 92 -42.54 17.68 18.28
CA SER A 92 -43.68 17.99 19.14
C SER A 92 -44.03 19.47 18.89
N PRO A 93 -45.32 19.81 18.85
CA PRO A 93 -46.13 19.89 20.06
C PRO A 93 -47.42 19.06 20.03
#